data_AF-A0A0J7I9D4-F1
#
_entry.id   AF-A0A0J7I9D4-F1
#
_cell.length_a   1.000
_cell.length_b   1.000
_cell.length_c   1.000
_cell.angle_alpha   90.00
_cell.angle_beta   90.00
_cell.angle_gamma   90.00
#
_symmetry.space_group_name_H-M   'P 1'
#
loop_
_entity.id
_entity.type
_entity.pdbx_description
1 polymer ?
#
loop_
_entity_poly.entity_id
_entity_poly.type
_entity_poly.pdbx_seq_one_letter_code
_entity_poly.pdbx_strand_id
1 'polypeptide(L)'
;MKYILVALLTFVFSCTTFSKYSVNSKKINCNEENKSFFCYSNDSLKWNYTSFGGVKFVNNKSDFQKLEIKKSPKFKNVLLYGYSKILNGDYYILLDNKMYPETFVYKDTIINNNKITIAVSNNINGDYNKKFLLSGLH
;
A
#
# COMPACT_ATOMS: atom_id res chain seq x y z
N MET A 1 -25.59 45.76 18.11
CA MET A 1 -24.78 45.61 16.87
C MET A 1 -23.35 45.32 17.30
N LYS A 2 -22.67 44.23 16.98
CA LYS A 2 -22.78 43.19 15.95
C LYS A 2 -22.17 41.91 16.55
N TYR A 3 -22.87 40.78 16.42
CA TYR A 3 -22.27 39.46 16.63
C TYR A 3 -21.30 39.21 15.48
N ILE A 4 -20.00 39.18 15.75
CA ILE A 4 -19.01 38.73 14.78
C ILE A 4 -18.92 37.20 14.94
N LEU A 5 -19.72 36.51 14.14
CA LEU A 5 -19.67 35.06 13.97
C LEU A 5 -18.41 34.74 13.15
N VAL A 6 -17.29 34.46 13.82
CA VAL A 6 -16.10 33.95 13.13
C VAL A 6 -16.35 32.48 12.81
N ALA A 7 -16.80 32.23 11.58
CA ALA A 7 -16.89 30.89 11.01
C ALA A 7 -15.47 30.32 10.87
N LEU A 8 -15.05 29.56 11.88
CA LEU A 8 -13.85 28.74 11.86
C LEU A 8 -14.08 27.57 10.88
N LEU A 9 -13.90 27.84 9.59
CA LEU A 9 -13.79 26.82 8.54
C LEU A 9 -12.50 26.04 8.78
N THR A 10 -12.52 25.12 9.74
CA THR A 10 -11.53 24.08 9.89
C THR A 10 -11.69 23.14 8.70
N PHE A 11 -10.97 23.43 7.62
CA PHE A 11 -10.59 22.43 6.63
C PHE A 11 -9.73 21.39 7.35
N VAL A 12 -10.39 20.44 8.03
CA VAL A 12 -9.77 19.20 8.46
C VAL A 12 -9.53 18.42 7.16
N PHE A 13 -8.46 18.78 6.45
CA PHE A 13 -7.86 17.89 5.47
C PHE A 13 -7.42 16.66 6.25
N SER A 14 -8.36 15.71 6.41
CA SER A 14 -8.08 14.39 6.95
C SER A 14 -7.04 13.78 6.02
N CYS A 15 -5.76 13.94 6.40
CA CYS A 15 -4.65 13.28 5.77
C CYS A 15 -4.77 11.79 6.13
N THR A 16 -5.64 11.07 5.42
CA THR A 16 -5.79 9.64 5.62
C THR A 16 -4.54 8.96 5.09
N THR A 17 -3.93 8.09 5.91
CA THR A 17 -2.75 7.34 5.52
C THR A 17 -3.03 6.41 4.33
N PHE A 18 -4.21 5.80 4.33
CA PHE A 18 -4.73 5.02 3.22
C PHE A 18 -5.51 5.92 2.26
N SER A 19 -5.37 5.65 0.96
CA SER A 19 -6.11 6.31 -0.10
C SER A 19 -7.60 5.97 -0.02
N LYS A 20 -8.49 6.87 -0.45
CA LYS A 20 -9.92 6.55 -0.57
C LYS A 20 -10.21 5.34 -1.47
N TYR A 21 -9.29 5.01 -2.39
CA TYR A 21 -9.42 3.86 -3.28
C TYR A 21 -8.95 2.55 -2.65
N SER A 22 -8.26 2.58 -1.50
CA SER A 22 -7.67 1.39 -0.90
C SER A 22 -8.72 0.35 -0.50
N VAL A 23 -9.90 0.80 -0.06
CA VAL A 23 -11.02 -0.08 0.33
C VAL A 23 -11.54 -0.94 -0.81
N ASN A 24 -11.27 -0.56 -2.05
CA ASN A 24 -11.64 -1.33 -3.24
C ASN A 24 -10.60 -2.39 -3.59
N SER A 25 -9.45 -2.42 -2.91
CA SER A 25 -8.44 -3.45 -3.12
C SER A 25 -8.87 -4.76 -2.48
N LYS A 26 -8.97 -5.81 -3.28
CA LYS A 26 -9.45 -7.13 -2.85
C LYS A 26 -8.42 -8.20 -3.16
N LYS A 27 -8.35 -9.21 -2.30
CA LYS A 27 -7.59 -10.44 -2.58
C LYS A 27 -8.35 -11.26 -3.61
N ILE A 28 -7.67 -11.69 -4.66
CA ILE A 28 -8.19 -12.56 -5.72
C ILE A 28 -7.31 -13.80 -5.87
N ASN A 29 -7.89 -14.89 -6.36
CA ASN A 29 -7.13 -16.07 -6.76
C ASN A 29 -6.52 -15.81 -8.14
N CYS A 30 -5.21 -15.99 -8.26
CA CYS A 30 -4.52 -15.91 -9.55
C CYS A 30 -3.77 -17.19 -9.92
N ASN A 31 -3.77 -18.19 -9.04
CA ASN A 31 -3.29 -19.53 -9.35
C ASN A 31 -3.92 -20.53 -8.38
N GLU A 32 -4.93 -21.30 -8.83
CA GLU A 32 -5.64 -22.26 -7.98
C GLU A 32 -4.76 -23.46 -7.60
N GLU A 33 -3.76 -23.77 -8.43
CA GLU A 33 -2.86 -24.92 -8.25
C GLU A 33 -1.70 -24.59 -7.30
N ASN A 34 -1.29 -23.33 -7.22
CA ASN A 34 -0.14 -22.88 -6.42
C ASN A 34 -0.55 -21.90 -5.32
N LYS A 35 -0.89 -22.45 -4.13
CA LYS A 35 -1.19 -21.69 -2.90
C LYS A 35 -0.04 -20.80 -2.40
N SER A 36 1.13 -20.87 -3.03
CA SER A 36 2.32 -20.09 -2.71
C SER A 36 2.22 -18.61 -3.12
N PHE A 37 1.25 -18.25 -3.97
CA PHE A 37 1.05 -16.88 -4.43
C PHE A 37 -0.38 -16.39 -4.20
N PHE A 38 -0.52 -15.10 -3.92
CA PHE A 38 -1.80 -14.42 -3.86
C PHE A 38 -1.78 -13.18 -4.74
N CYS A 39 -2.94 -12.83 -5.28
CA CYS A 39 -3.10 -11.62 -6.03
C CYS A 39 -4.06 -10.65 -5.35
N TYR A 40 -3.85 -9.38 -5.62
CA TYR A 40 -4.67 -8.29 -5.15
C TYR A 40 -5.06 -7.43 -6.34
N SER A 41 -6.34 -7.12 -6.48
CA SER A 41 -6.84 -6.25 -7.55
C SER A 41 -7.50 -5.02 -6.98
N ASN A 42 -7.55 -3.95 -7.77
CA ASN A 42 -8.38 -2.78 -7.51
C ASN A 42 -9.11 -2.38 -8.78
N ASP A 43 -10.39 -2.75 -8.89
CA ASP A 43 -11.16 -2.55 -10.12
C ASP A 43 -11.40 -1.08 -10.46
N SER A 44 -11.31 -0.17 -9.48
CA SER A 44 -11.47 1.28 -9.71
C SER A 44 -10.25 1.88 -10.37
N LEU A 45 -9.05 1.44 -9.95
CA LEU A 45 -7.77 1.93 -10.49
C LEU A 45 -7.16 1.01 -11.55
N LYS A 46 -7.81 -0.13 -11.81
CA LYS A 46 -7.45 -1.11 -12.85
C LYS A 46 -6.04 -1.70 -12.71
N TRP A 47 -5.55 -1.86 -11.48
CA TRP A 47 -4.27 -2.54 -11.22
C TRP A 47 -4.49 -3.90 -10.55
N ASN A 48 -3.54 -4.79 -10.79
CA ASN A 48 -3.41 -6.09 -10.15
C ASN A 48 -1.98 -6.27 -9.61
N TYR A 49 -1.84 -6.99 -8.51
CA TYR A 49 -0.56 -7.20 -7.85
C TYR A 49 -0.41 -8.62 -7.36
N THR A 50 0.63 -9.30 -7.82
CA THR A 50 1.01 -10.64 -7.38
C THR A 50 2.02 -10.57 -6.26
N SER A 51 1.81 -11.37 -5.20
CA SER A 51 2.71 -11.50 -4.06
C SER A 51 2.87 -12.95 -3.62
N PHE A 52 3.88 -13.20 -2.79
CA PHE A 52 3.98 -14.41 -2.00
C PHE A 52 2.79 -14.56 -1.04
N GLY A 53 2.41 -15.81 -0.77
CA GLY A 53 1.31 -16.16 0.12
C GLY A 53 1.59 -15.91 1.61
N GLY A 54 2.86 -15.96 2.02
CA GLY A 54 3.30 -15.76 3.41
C GLY A 54 3.32 -14.30 3.88
N VAL A 55 2.50 -13.47 3.26
CA VAL A 55 2.60 -12.01 3.35
C VAL A 55 1.23 -11.45 3.71
N LYS A 56 1.16 -10.71 4.82
CA LYS A 56 -0.11 -10.22 5.38
C LYS A 56 -0.40 -8.81 4.86
N PHE A 57 -1.40 -8.72 4.00
CA PHE A 57 -1.84 -7.46 3.40
C PHE A 57 -3.04 -6.85 4.13
N VAL A 58 -3.08 -5.52 4.16
CA VAL A 58 -4.19 -4.71 4.66
C VAL A 58 -4.35 -3.48 3.79
N ASN A 59 -5.57 -2.97 3.69
CA ASN A 59 -5.92 -1.84 2.83
C ASN A 59 -6.61 -0.70 3.61
N ASN A 60 -6.66 -0.79 4.93
CA ASN A 60 -7.29 0.23 5.77
C ASN A 60 -6.56 0.38 7.11
N LYS A 61 -6.80 1.50 7.77
CA LYS A 61 -6.14 1.86 9.04
C LYS A 61 -6.49 0.90 10.18
N SER A 62 -7.74 0.46 10.27
CA SER A 62 -8.20 -0.43 11.35
C SER A 62 -7.45 -1.75 11.30
N ASP A 63 -7.37 -2.37 10.12
CA ASP A 63 -6.67 -3.64 9.96
C ASP A 63 -5.16 -3.49 10.08
N PHE A 64 -4.60 -2.35 9.63
CA PHE A 64 -3.20 -2.02 9.89
C PHE A 64 -2.88 -1.96 11.39
N GLN A 65 -3.73 -1.32 12.21
CA GLN A 65 -3.53 -1.21 13.65
C GLN A 65 -3.63 -2.56 14.39
N LYS A 66 -4.35 -3.53 13.82
CA LYS A 66 -4.42 -4.91 14.32
C LYS A 66 -3.18 -5.74 13.95
N LEU A 67 -2.32 -5.25 13.07
CA LEU A 67 -1.03 -5.87 12.85
C LEU A 67 -0.19 -5.58 14.08
N GLU A 68 0.34 -6.61 14.75
CA GLU A 68 1.20 -6.50 15.95
C GLU A 68 2.60 -5.91 15.63
N ILE A 69 2.67 -5.03 14.65
CA ILE A 69 3.82 -4.24 14.25
C ILE A 69 3.69 -2.89 14.95
N LYS A 70 4.55 -2.63 15.93
CA LYS A 70 4.58 -1.38 16.70
C LYS A 70 5.13 -0.21 15.87
N LYS A 71 4.58 0.04 14.68
CA LYS A 71 5.07 1.05 13.73
C LYS A 71 3.90 1.78 13.06
N SER A 72 4.08 3.06 12.75
CA SER A 72 3.17 3.80 11.87
C SER A 72 3.50 3.52 10.39
N PRO A 73 2.53 3.61 9.46
CA PRO A 73 2.86 3.53 8.04
C PRO A 73 3.82 4.66 7.64
N LYS A 74 4.79 4.33 6.79
CA LYS A 74 5.83 5.29 6.35
C LYS A 74 5.37 6.23 5.25
N PHE A 75 4.32 5.86 4.51
CA PHE A 75 3.83 6.57 3.34
C PHE A 75 2.40 7.06 3.54
N LYS A 76 1.97 7.99 2.69
CA LYS A 76 0.57 8.43 2.53
C LYS A 76 -0.01 7.84 1.25
N ASN A 77 -1.33 7.99 1.05
CA ASN A 77 -2.05 7.47 -0.13
C ASN A 77 -1.82 5.98 -0.36
N VAL A 78 -1.70 5.21 0.71
CA VAL A 78 -1.49 3.77 0.65
C VAL A 78 -2.73 3.10 0.05
N LEU A 79 -2.56 2.39 -1.05
CA LEU A 79 -3.60 1.53 -1.62
C LEU A 79 -3.59 0.16 -0.96
N LEU A 80 -2.39 -0.36 -0.72
CA LEU A 80 -2.19 -1.64 -0.07
C LEU A 80 -0.90 -1.59 0.74
N TYR A 81 -0.95 -2.00 2.00
CA TYR A 81 0.23 -2.26 2.82
C TYR A 81 0.36 -3.76 2.99
N GLY A 82 1.57 -4.23 3.16
CA GLY A 82 1.70 -5.32 4.10
C GLY A 82 3.10 -5.66 4.54
N TYR A 83 3.14 -6.80 5.20
CA TYR A 83 4.23 -7.19 6.06
C TYR A 83 4.43 -8.70 6.04
N SER A 84 5.68 -9.12 6.09
CA SER A 84 6.04 -10.52 6.33
C SER A 84 7.13 -10.61 7.39
N LYS A 85 6.87 -11.41 8.43
CA LYS A 85 7.88 -11.78 9.44
C LYS A 85 9.00 -12.62 8.81
N ILE A 86 8.67 -13.48 7.83
CA ILE A 86 9.62 -14.38 7.15
C ILE A 86 10.57 -13.59 6.25
N LEU A 87 10.02 -12.65 5.46
CA LEU A 87 10.82 -11.81 4.58
C LEU A 87 11.49 -10.64 5.32
N ASN A 88 11.11 -10.38 6.57
CA ASN A 88 11.61 -9.31 7.42
C ASN A 88 11.47 -7.90 6.83
N GLY A 89 10.29 -7.58 6.28
CA GLY A 89 10.11 -6.26 5.68
C GLY A 89 8.69 -5.84 5.39
N ASP A 90 8.60 -4.54 5.15
CA ASP A 90 7.41 -3.80 4.75
C ASP A 90 7.38 -3.67 3.23
N TYR A 91 6.19 -3.67 2.65
CA TYR A 91 5.98 -3.30 1.27
C TYR A 91 4.66 -2.54 1.12
N TYR A 92 4.61 -1.69 0.11
CA TYR A 92 3.49 -0.78 -0.12
C TYR A 92 3.17 -0.71 -1.61
N ILE A 93 1.88 -0.57 -1.91
CA ILE A 93 1.37 -0.06 -3.18
C ILE A 93 0.78 1.31 -2.89
N LEU A 94 1.26 2.33 -3.58
CA LEU A 94 0.99 3.73 -3.30
C LEU A 94 0.37 4.41 -4.52
N LEU A 95 -0.59 5.30 -4.28
CA LEU A 95 -1.13 6.19 -5.31
C LEU A 95 -0.45 7.55 -5.23
N ASP A 96 0.05 8.04 -6.37
CA ASP A 96 0.68 9.35 -6.51
C ASP A 96 1.75 9.61 -5.45
N ASN A 97 2.67 8.65 -5.28
CA ASN A 97 3.72 8.75 -4.28
C ASN A 97 4.60 10.01 -4.51
N LYS A 98 4.86 10.72 -3.41
CA LYS A 98 5.68 11.95 -3.38
C LYS A 98 6.92 11.84 -2.50
N MET A 99 7.12 10.69 -1.82
CA MET A 99 8.20 10.51 -0.85
C MET A 99 9.00 9.25 -1.16
N TYR A 100 10.32 9.36 -1.15
CA TYR A 100 11.22 8.25 -1.45
C TYR A 100 12.29 8.07 -0.36
N PRO A 101 11.93 7.64 0.87
CA PRO A 101 12.92 7.31 1.88
C PRO A 101 13.93 6.27 1.40
N GLU A 102 15.22 6.49 1.68
CA GLU A 102 16.32 5.62 1.24
C GLU A 102 16.24 4.19 1.79
N THR A 103 15.44 3.95 2.83
CA THR A 103 15.22 2.62 3.42
C THR A 103 14.35 1.69 2.57
N PHE A 104 13.93 2.12 1.38
CA PHE A 104 13.10 1.35 0.46
C PHE A 104 13.67 1.39 -0.97
N VAL A 105 13.38 0.34 -1.72
CA VAL A 105 13.52 0.28 -3.18
C VAL A 105 12.16 0.48 -3.82
N TYR A 106 12.13 1.11 -4.98
CA TYR A 106 10.90 1.53 -5.65
C TYR A 106 10.77 0.99 -7.06
N LYS A 107 9.53 0.79 -7.48
CA LYS A 107 9.16 0.70 -8.90
C LYS A 107 7.94 1.57 -9.15
N ASP A 108 8.09 2.56 -10.00
CA ASP A 108 7.01 3.42 -10.46
C ASP A 108 6.41 2.86 -11.76
N THR A 109 5.10 3.00 -11.92
CA THR A 109 4.39 2.70 -13.17
C THR A 109 3.19 3.65 -13.33
N ILE A 110 2.64 3.70 -14.53
CA ILE A 110 1.41 4.41 -14.83
C ILE A 110 0.37 3.38 -15.29
N ILE A 111 -0.75 3.30 -14.57
CA ILE A 111 -1.87 2.40 -14.89
C ILE A 111 -3.12 3.24 -14.98
N ASN A 112 -3.77 3.23 -16.15
CA ASN A 112 -5.00 3.99 -16.41
C ASN A 112 -4.88 5.47 -15.98
N ASN A 113 -3.80 6.14 -16.39
CA ASN A 113 -3.46 7.54 -16.04
C ASN A 113 -3.20 7.82 -14.55
N ASN A 114 -3.11 6.79 -13.69
CA ASN A 114 -2.74 6.95 -12.28
C ASN A 114 -1.26 6.58 -12.10
N LYS A 115 -0.50 7.38 -11.35
CA LYS A 115 0.86 7.01 -10.95
C LYS A 115 0.77 6.04 -9.78
N ILE A 116 1.23 4.81 -9.99
CA ILE A 116 1.26 3.77 -8.97
C ILE A 116 2.72 3.43 -8.66
N THR A 117 3.06 3.40 -7.38
CA THR A 117 4.41 3.09 -6.90
C THR A 117 4.37 1.86 -6.02
N ILE A 118 5.25 0.91 -6.28
CA ILE A 118 5.60 -0.14 -5.33
C ILE A 118 6.80 0.33 -4.53
N ALA A 119 6.74 0.23 -3.21
CA ALA A 119 7.87 0.45 -2.32
C ALA A 119 8.14 -0.82 -1.51
N VAL A 120 9.38 -1.31 -1.50
CA VAL A 120 9.79 -2.53 -0.82
C VAL A 120 10.96 -2.22 0.11
N SER A 121 10.86 -2.60 1.39
CA SER A 121 11.91 -2.32 2.38
C SER A 121 13.25 -2.95 1.97
N ASN A 122 14.35 -2.21 2.15
CA ASN A 122 15.71 -2.70 1.86
C ASN A 122 16.07 -3.93 2.69
N ASN A 123 15.43 -4.10 3.85
CA ASN A 123 15.68 -5.19 4.78
C ASN A 123 15.04 -6.52 4.36
N ILE A 124 14.31 -6.56 3.23
CA ILE A 124 13.78 -7.82 2.73
C ILE A 124 14.91 -8.79 2.40
N ASN A 125 14.84 -9.96 3.02
CA ASN A 125 15.82 -11.03 2.86
C ASN A 125 15.83 -11.54 1.41
N GLY A 126 16.99 -11.47 0.75
CA GLY A 126 17.22 -12.03 -0.58
C GLY A 126 16.81 -11.12 -1.74
N ASP A 127 17.72 -10.94 -2.70
CA ASP A 127 17.49 -10.09 -3.87
C ASP A 127 16.39 -10.60 -4.79
N TYR A 128 16.24 -11.92 -4.90
CA TYR A 128 15.14 -12.53 -5.62
C TYR A 128 13.77 -12.08 -5.06
N ASN A 129 13.60 -12.08 -3.74
CA ASN A 129 12.35 -11.68 -3.10
C ASN A 129 12.02 -10.21 -3.34
N LYS A 130 13.03 -9.33 -3.23
CA LYS A 130 12.87 -7.90 -3.56
C LYS A 130 12.47 -7.71 -5.01
N LYS A 131 13.19 -8.34 -5.95
CA LYS A 131 12.89 -8.25 -7.39
C LYS A 131 11.48 -8.77 -7.71
N PHE A 132 11.10 -9.91 -7.14
CA PHE A 132 9.77 -10.49 -7.31
C PHE A 132 8.67 -9.51 -6.86
N LEU A 133 8.77 -8.99 -5.63
CA LEU A 133 7.79 -8.04 -5.09
C LEU A 133 7.73 -6.74 -5.90
N LEU A 134 8.87 -6.22 -6.37
CA LEU A 134 8.90 -5.06 -7.25
C LEU A 134 8.29 -5.36 -8.63
N SER A 135 8.34 -6.60 -9.12
CA SER A 135 7.77 -6.97 -10.42
C SER A 135 6.27 -7.30 -10.38
N GLY A 136 5.67 -7.43 -9.19
CA GLY A 136 4.33 -8.01 -9.04
C GLY A 136 3.17 -7.19 -9.61
N LEU A 137 3.35 -5.90 -9.90
CA LEU A 137 2.29 -4.99 -10.34
C LEU A 137 2.09 -5.04 -11.87
N HIS A 138 0.83 -5.18 -12.29
CA HIS A 138 0.39 -5.28 -13.68
C HIS A 138 -1.01 -4.66 -13.87
#